data_AF-A0A7C6X7H6-F1
#
_entry.id   AF-A0A7C6X7H6-F1
#
_cell.length_a   1.000
_cell.length_b   1.000
_cell.length_c   1.000
_cell.angle_alpha   90.00
_cell.angle_beta   90.00
_cell.angle_gamma   90.00
#
_symmetry.space_group_name_H-M   'P 1'
#
loop_
_entity.id
_entity.type
_entity.pdbx_description
1 polymer ?
#
loop_
_entity_poly.entity_id
_entity_poly.type
_entity_poly.pdbx_seq_one_letter_code
_entity_poly.pdbx_strand_id
1 'polypeptide(L)' 'MKSSDFKKTGTRGNCANYATQDAHFMTYDRITGEVTGRMPDGTFEILDDKATDANHAKRLMLAWASRQGME' A
#
# COMPACT_ATOMS: atom_id res chain seq x y z
N MET A 1 -4.04 7.71 -9.55
CA MET A 1 -4.22 6.34 -9.02
C MET A 1 -5.49 6.27 -8.16
N LYS A 2 -6.21 5.15 -8.20
CA LYS A 2 -7.39 4.85 -7.38
C LYS A 2 -7.19 3.57 -6.57
N SER A 3 -7.98 3.37 -5.51
CA SER A 3 -7.85 2.20 -4.63
C SER A 3 -8.20 0.88 -5.35
N SER A 4 -9.02 0.97 -6.39
CA SER A 4 -9.38 -0.12 -7.30
C SER A 4 -8.20 -0.65 -8.11
N ASP A 5 -7.16 0.17 -8.28
CA ASP A 5 -6.00 -0.15 -9.13
C ASP A 5 -5.06 -1.12 -8.41
N PHE A 6 -5.09 -1.12 -7.07
CA PHE A 6 -4.40 -2.12 -6.26
C PHE A 6 -5.05 -3.49 -6.40
N LYS A 7 -4.44 -4.34 -7.21
CA LYS A 7 -4.80 -5.76 -7.36
C LYS A 7 -3.98 -6.58 -6.38
N LYS A 8 -4.66 -7.50 -5.68
CA LYS A 8 -3.99 -8.42 -4.78
C LYS A 8 -3.12 -9.38 -5.61
N THR A 9 -1.82 -9.42 -5.33
CA THR A 9 -0.87 -10.28 -6.04
C THR A 9 -0.60 -11.57 -5.28
N GLY A 10 -0.81 -11.58 -3.97
CA GLY A 10 -0.62 -12.78 -3.15
C GLY A 10 -0.87 -12.52 -1.66
N THR A 11 -0.68 -13.58 -0.87
CA THR A 11 -0.68 -13.52 0.60
C THR A 11 0.49 -14.34 1.11
N ARG A 12 1.26 -13.81 2.05
CA ARG A 12 2.33 -14.54 2.75
C ARG A 12 2.12 -14.39 4.25
N GLY A 13 1.64 -15.45 4.90
CA GLY A 13 1.22 -15.40 6.30
C GLY A 13 0.10 -14.38 6.51
N ASN A 14 0.31 -13.43 7.42
CA ASN A 14 -0.67 -12.37 7.71
C ASN A 14 -0.65 -11.24 6.68
N CYS A 15 0.41 -11.13 5.88
CA CYS A 15 0.62 -10.04 4.95
C CYS A 15 -0.08 -10.30 3.61
N ALA A 16 -0.96 -9.38 3.21
CA ALA A 16 -1.56 -9.33 1.88
C ALA A 16 -0.77 -8.35 0.99
N ASN A 17 -0.35 -8.82 -0.17
CA ASN A 17 0.43 -8.02 -1.12
C ASN A 17 -0.46 -7.52 -2.25
N TYR A 18 -0.27 -6.29 -2.66
CA TYR A 18 -1.00 -5.62 -3.72
C TYR A 18 -0.04 -4.89 -4.65
N ALA A 19 -0.40 -4.82 -5.93
CA ALA A 19 0.32 -4.02 -6.92
C ALA A 19 -0.64 -3.31 -7.85
N THR A 20 -0.21 -2.16 -8.38
CA THR A 20 -0.87 -1.48 -9.50
C THR A 20 -0.18 -1.81 -10.82
N GLN A 21 -0.79 -1.45 -11.95
CA GLN A 21 -0.14 -1.56 -13.26
C GLN A 21 1.05 -0.61 -13.40
N ASP A 22 1.01 0.54 -12.71
CA ASP A 22 2.06 1.55 -12.70
C ASP A 22 3.19 1.20 -11.70
N ALA A 23 3.42 -0.08 -11.41
CA ALA A 23 4.50 -0.56 -10.54
C ALA A 23 4.54 0.02 -9.11
N HIS A 24 3.40 0.39 -8.53
CA HIS A 24 3.33 0.67 -7.09
C HIS A 24 3.01 -0.61 -6.34
N PHE A 25 3.69 -0.84 -5.22
CA PHE A 25 3.50 -2.02 -4.39
C PHE A 25 3.03 -1.62 -3.00
N MET A 26 2.13 -2.42 -2.43
CA MET A 26 1.64 -2.24 -1.08
C MET A 26 1.58 -3.60 -0.38
N THR A 27 2.08 -3.66 0.85
CA THR A 27 1.88 -4.80 1.75
C THR A 27 1.01 -4.36 2.91
N TYR A 28 0.06 -5.20 3.30
CA TYR A 28 -0.83 -4.96 4.44
C TYR A 28 -0.79 -6.15 5.40
N ASP A 29 -0.29 -5.96 6.62
CA ASP A 29 -0.39 -6.95 7.69
C ASP A 29 -1.77 -6.89 8.34
N ARG A 30 -2.53 -7.97 8.15
CA ARG A 30 -3.93 -8.09 8.62
C ARG A 30 -4.07 -8.24 10.14
N ILE A 31 -2.97 -8.46 10.87
CA ILE A 31 -2.98 -8.59 12.34
C ILE A 31 -2.56 -7.29 13.01
N THR A 32 -1.45 -6.70 12.56
CA THR A 32 -0.90 -5.48 13.19
C THR A 32 -1.51 -4.20 12.60
N GLY A 33 -2.17 -4.30 11.45
CA GLY A 33 -2.66 -3.15 10.71
C GLY A 33 -1.57 -2.42 9.91
N GLU A 34 -0.32 -2.92 9.93
CA GLU A 34 0.80 -2.25 9.29
C GLU A 34 0.65 -2.20 7.77
N VAL A 35 0.95 -1.04 7.19
CA VAL A 35 0.95 -0.82 5.75
C VAL A 35 2.36 -0.44 5.33
N THR A 36 2.85 -1.12 4.31
CA THR A 36 4.14 -0.80 3.68
C THR A 36 3.87 -0.39 2.24
N GLY A 37 4.42 0.75 1.82
CA GLY A 37 4.32 1.29 0.47
C GLY A 37 5.66 1.26 -0.26
N ARG A 38 5.61 1.02 -1.58
CA ARG A 38 6.75 1.21 -2.48
C ARG A 38 6.30 1.86 -3.77
N MET A 39 6.95 2.97 -4.13
CA MET A 39 6.76 3.71 -5.37
C MET A 39 7.55 3.07 -6.53
N PRO A 40 7.27 3.44 -7.80
CA PRO A 40 7.94 2.87 -8.97
C PRO A 40 9.43 3.22 -9.07
N ASP A 41 9.81 4.38 -8.54
CA ASP A 41 11.20 4.85 -8.45
C ASP A 41 12.03 4.09 -7.39
N GLY A 42 11.38 3.23 -6.58
CA GLY A 42 12.00 2.48 -5.51
C GLY A 42 11.83 3.08 -4.13
N THR A 43 11.25 4.29 -3.99
CA THR A 43 10.95 4.92 -2.70
C THR A 43 10.08 3.98 -1.87
N PHE A 44 10.46 3.75 -0.61
CA PHE A 44 9.86 2.76 0.27
C PHE A 44 9.61 3.35 1.65
N GLU A 45 8.43 3.07 2.22
CA GLU A 45 8.08 3.51 3.56
C GLU A 45 7.14 2.51 4.26
N ILE A 46 7.31 2.35 5.57
CA ILE A 46 6.28 1.77 6.43
C ILE A 46 5.46 2.94 6.96
N LEU A 47 4.16 2.95 6.65
CA LEU A 47 3.30 4.07 6.97
C LEU A 47 3.03 4.11 8.49
N ASP A 48 3.04 5.31 9.06
CA ASP A 48 2.79 5.53 10.49
C ASP A 48 1.37 5.10 10.91
N ASP A 49 0.39 5.39 10.05
CA ASP A 49 -1.01 5.04 10.28
C ASP A 49 -1.26 3.54 10.08
N LYS A 50 -1.95 2.92 11.05
CA LYS A 50 -2.39 1.53 10.97
C LYS A 50 -3.76 1.42 10.31
N ALA A 51 -3.89 0.50 9.37
CA ALA A 51 -5.15 0.17 8.72
C ALA A 51 -5.96 -0.85 9.52
N THR A 52 -7.28 -0.69 9.48
CA THR A 52 -8.25 -1.62 10.10
C THR A 52 -8.70 -2.72 9.14
N ASP A 53 -8.54 -2.50 7.83
CA ASP A 53 -8.89 -3.43 6.78
C ASP A 53 -8.14 -3.07 5.47
N ALA A 54 -8.27 -3.93 4.46
CA ALA A 54 -7.58 -3.75 3.18
C ALA A 54 -8.02 -2.51 2.39
N ASN A 55 -9.27 -2.05 2.52
CA ASN A 55 -9.73 -0.84 1.84
C ASN A 55 -9.15 0.40 2.52
N HIS A 56 -9.09 0.40 3.85
CA HIS A 56 -8.41 1.44 4.62
C HIS A 56 -6.92 1.49 4.26
N ALA A 57 -6.22 0.35 4.22
CA ALA A 57 -4.81 0.28 3.83
C ALA A 57 -4.55 0.89 2.44
N LYS A 58 -5.39 0.58 1.46
CA LYS A 58 -5.30 1.18 0.12
C LYS A 58 -5.47 2.70 0.13
N ARG A 59 -6.34 3.24 0.99
CA ARG A 59 -6.51 4.70 1.13
C ARG A 59 -5.28 5.35 1.74
N LEU A 60 -4.69 4.72 2.76
CA LEU A 60 -3.43 5.19 3.37
C LEU A 60 -2.29 5.21 2.35
N MET A 61 -2.14 4.13 1.58
CA MET A 61 -1.16 4.04 0.50
C MET A 61 -1.36 5.14 -0.56
N LEU A 62 -2.59 5.42 -0.97
CA LEU A 62 -2.87 6.50 -1.92
C LEU A 62 -2.52 7.87 -1.34
N ALA A 63 -2.91 8.14 -0.10
CA ALA A 63 -2.62 9.40 0.56
C ALA A 63 -1.11 9.61 0.69
N TRP A 64 -0.35 8.55 1.02
CA TRP A 64 1.10 8.57 1.05
C TRP A 64 1.70 8.82 -0.34
N ALA A 65 1.33 8.02 -1.36
CA ALA A 65 1.85 8.15 -2.71
C ALA A 65 1.56 9.54 -3.32
N SER A 66 0.41 10.14 -3.03
CA SER A 66 0.09 11.50 -3.46
C SER A 66 1.01 12.56 -2.84
N ARG A 67 1.48 12.38 -1.60
CA ARG A 67 2.46 13.29 -0.98
C ARG A 67 3.85 13.16 -1.60
N GLN A 68 4.23 11.96 -2.04
CA GLN A 68 5.52 11.72 -2.70
C GLN A 68 5.60 12.36 -4.10
N GLY A 69 4.45 12.56 -4.76
CA GLY A 69 4.33 13.28 -6.03
C GLY A 69 4.02 14.77 -5.88
N MET A 70 4.11 15.32 -4.67
CA MET A 70 4.04 16.76 -4.41
C MET A 70 5.45 17.33 -4.23
N GLU A 71 6.19 17.39 -5.33
CA GLU A 71 6.91 18.58 -5.83
C GLU A 71 6.83 18.60 -7.37
#